data_AF-A0A8T3MHE1-F1
#
_entry.id   AF-A0A8T3MHE1-F1
#
_cell.length_a   1.000
_cell.length_b   1.000
_cell.length_c   1.000
_cell.angle_alpha   90.00
_cell.angle_beta   90.00
_cell.angle_gamma   90.00
#
_symmetry.space_group_name_H-M   'P 1'
#
loop_
_entity.id
_entity.type
_entity.pdbx_description
1 polymer ?
#
loop_
_entity_poly.entity_id
_entity_poly.type
_entity_poly.pdbx_seq_one_letter_code
_entity_poly.pdbx_strand_id
1 'polypeptide(L)' 'MRRIITAITVVALALSLAASAAPANAAVPGYDSAYAGESAFLTLAPGQSGTFTVFFANTGTT' A
#
# COMPACT_ATOMS: atom_id res chain seq x y z
N MET A 1 29.56 22.51 -20.26
CA MET A 1 29.08 21.12 -20.16
C MET A 1 28.57 20.76 -18.76
N ARG A 2 29.36 20.93 -17.68
CA ARG A 2 28.94 20.63 -16.29
C ARG A 2 27.61 21.29 -15.86
N ARG A 3 27.41 22.57 -16.15
CA ARG A 3 26.17 23.31 -15.81
C ARG A 3 24.92 22.77 -16.52
N ILE A 4 25.08 22.29 -17.76
CA ILE A 4 24.00 21.74 -18.59
C ILE A 4 23.56 20.39 -18.03
N ILE A 5 24.53 19.54 -17.69
CA ILE A 5 24.26 18.23 -17.08
C ILE A 5 23.49 18.42 -15.77
N THR A 6 23.93 19.32 -14.89
CA THR A 6 23.24 19.61 -13.63
C THR A 6 21.80 20.08 -13.85
N ALA A 7 21.56 20.98 -14.81
CA ALA A 7 20.21 21.43 -15.13
C ALA A 7 19.30 20.28 -15.61
N ILE A 8 19.82 19.41 -16.49
CA ILE A 8 19.08 18.23 -16.96
C ILE A 8 18.78 17.28 -15.80
N THR A 9 19.73 17.08 -14.88
CA THR A 9 19.51 16.16 -13.73
C THR A 9 18.45 16.70 -12.79
N VAL A 10 18.45 18.01 -12.51
CA VAL A 10 17.44 18.65 -11.66
C VAL A 10 16.06 18.59 -12.31
N VAL A 11 15.97 18.85 -13.62
CA VAL A 11 14.71 18.75 -14.36
C VAL A 11 14.21 17.31 -14.37
N ALA A 12 15.08 16.34 -14.67
CA ALA A 12 14.72 14.93 -14.65
C ALA A 12 14.20 14.49 -13.26
N LEU A 13 14.90 14.86 -12.19
CA LEU A 13 14.50 14.54 -10.82
C LEU A 13 13.16 15.19 -10.44
N ALA A 14 12.94 16.45 -10.83
CA ALA A 14 11.68 17.16 -10.59
C ALA A 14 10.52 16.50 -11.35
N LEU A 15 10.74 16.09 -12.60
CA LEU A 15 9.74 15.36 -13.39
C LEU A 15 9.46 13.96 -12.80
N SER A 16 10.48 13.26 -12.30
CA SER A 16 10.30 11.95 -11.64
C SER A 16 9.47 12.06 -10.35
N LEU A 17 9.69 13.09 -9.54
CA LEU A 17 8.89 13.33 -8.33
C LEU A 17 7.43 13.64 -8.68
N ALA A 18 7.20 14.50 -9.68
CA ALA A 18 5.84 14.84 -10.13
C ALA A 18 5.10 13.64 -10.72
N ALA A 19 5.81 12.74 -11.42
CA ALA A 19 5.23 11.51 -11.98
C ALA A 19 4.93 10.43 -10.91
N SER A 20 5.60 10.48 -9.75
CA SER A 20 5.38 9.55 -8.64
C SER A 20 4.21 9.93 -7.72
N ALA A 21 3.61 11.10 -7.91
CA ALA A 21 2.40 11.53 -7.22
C ALA A 21 1.16 10.88 -7.84
N ALA A 22 1.14 9.54 -7.94
CA ALA A 22 -0.12 8.84 -8.06
C ALA A 22 -0.90 9.13 -6.78
N PRO A 23 -2.15 9.64 -6.84
CA PRO A 23 -2.95 9.79 -5.65
C PRO A 23 -3.05 8.41 -5.01
N ALA A 24 -2.66 8.29 -3.73
CA ALA A 24 -3.06 7.13 -2.95
C ALA A 24 -4.56 6.97 -3.15
N ASN A 25 -5.01 5.76 -3.50
CA ASN A 25 -6.44 5.50 -3.68
C ASN A 25 -7.15 6.03 -2.44
N ALA A 26 -7.87 7.15 -2.59
CA ALA A 26 -8.61 7.75 -1.50
C ALA A 26 -9.58 6.68 -0.99
N ALA A 27 -9.76 6.61 0.33
CA ALA A 27 -10.78 5.75 0.92
C ALA A 27 -12.10 6.01 0.19
N VAL A 28 -12.69 4.97 -0.40
CA VAL A 28 -13.94 5.11 -1.13
C VAL A 28 -15.01 5.47 -0.10
N PRO A 29 -15.68 6.63 -0.20
CA PRO A 29 -16.66 7.03 0.80
C PRO A 29 -17.73 5.96 1.00
N GLY A 30 -18.04 5.67 2.27
CA GLY A 30 -19.03 4.67 2.65
C GLY A 30 -18.51 3.23 2.72
N TYR A 31 -17.28 2.95 2.28
CA TYR A 31 -16.62 1.66 2.49
C TYR A 31 -15.56 1.79 3.58
N ASP A 32 -15.78 1.11 4.69
CA ASP A 32 -14.83 1.08 5.80
C ASP A 32 -14.91 -0.27 6.52
N SER A 33 -13.81 -0.66 7.18
CA SER A 33 -13.77 -1.88 7.97
C SER A 33 -12.84 -1.76 9.16
N ALA A 34 -13.19 -2.40 10.26
CA ALA A 34 -12.37 -2.48 11.46
C ALA A 34 -11.95 -3.93 11.73
N TYR A 35 -10.71 -4.14 12.17
CA TYR A 35 -10.24 -5.45 12.62
C TYR A 35 -11.10 -5.93 13.81
N ALA A 36 -11.63 -7.15 13.70
CA ALA A 36 -12.52 -7.74 14.70
C ALA A 36 -11.90 -8.95 15.41
N GLY A 37 -10.78 -9.47 14.91
CA GLY A 37 -10.09 -10.63 15.47
C GLY A 37 -9.49 -11.54 14.41
N GLU A 38 -8.89 -12.63 14.84
CA GLU A 38 -8.30 -13.64 13.97
C GLU A 38 -8.41 -15.05 14.58
N SER A 39 -8.25 -16.08 13.75
CA SER A 39 -8.14 -17.47 14.19
C SER A 39 -6.86 -17.70 15.02
N ALA A 40 -6.72 -18.86 15.64
CA ALA A 40 -5.47 -19.23 16.30
C ALA A 40 -4.28 -19.26 15.31
N PHE A 41 -3.09 -18.89 15.79
CA PHE A 41 -1.87 -18.95 14.99
C PHE A 41 -1.50 -20.40 14.64
N LEU A 42 -1.03 -20.59 13.41
CA LEU A 42 -0.59 -21.89 12.93
C LEU A 42 0.86 -22.14 13.35
N THR A 43 1.14 -23.37 13.78
CA THR A 43 2.52 -23.87 13.90
C THR A 43 2.78 -24.77 12.71
N LEU A 44 3.66 -24.33 11.79
CA LEU A 44 3.94 -25.04 10.53
C LEU A 44 5.39 -25.50 10.46
N ALA A 45 5.58 -26.72 9.95
CA ALA A 45 6.90 -27.24 9.59
C ALA A 45 7.33 -26.75 8.19
N PRO A 46 8.63 -26.83 7.83
CA PRO A 46 9.10 -26.46 6.50
C PRO A 46 8.33 -27.20 5.39
N GLY A 47 7.83 -26.43 4.42
CA GLY A 47 7.06 -26.96 3.28
C GLY A 47 5.57 -27.15 3.54
N GLN A 48 5.06 -26.88 4.75
CA GLN A 48 3.61 -26.88 4.99
C GLN A 48 2.94 -25.54 4.70
N SER A 49 1.70 -25.65 4.23
CA SER A 49 0.73 -24.56 4.15
C SER A 49 -0.46 -24.87 5.06
N GLY A 50 -1.10 -23.85 5.58
CA GLY A 50 -2.34 -23.98 6.34
C GLY A 50 -3.23 -22.75 6.17
N THR A 51 -4.48 -22.88 6.61
CA THR A 51 -5.49 -21.81 6.49
C THR A 51 -5.54 -21.01 7.78
N PHE A 52 -5.40 -19.70 7.65
CA PHE A 52 -5.57 -18.72 8.72
C PHE A 52 -6.69 -17.76 8.33
N THR A 53 -7.49 -17.33 9.29
CA THR A 53 -8.64 -16.46 9.04
C THR A 53 -8.54 -15.17 9.85
N VAL A 54 -8.79 -14.04 9.20
CA VAL A 54 -8.89 -12.73 9.84
C VAL A 54 -10.31 -12.21 9.64
N PHE A 55 -10.90 -11.66 10.70
CA PHE A 55 -12.24 -11.13 10.71
C PHE A 55 -12.21 -9.61 10.71
N PHE A 56 -13.03 -9.02 9.85
CA PHE A 56 -13.24 -7.58 9.79
C PHE A 56 -14.73 -7.28 9.97
N ALA A 57 -15.04 -6.30 10.82
CA ALA A 57 -16.38 -5.74 10.91
C ALA A 57 -16.55 -4.66 9.83
N ASN A 58 -17.68 -4.68 9.12
CA ASN A 58 -18.05 -3.56 8.26
C ASN A 58 -18.43 -2.36 9.12
N THR A 59 -17.66 -1.28 9.03
CA THR A 59 -17.91 0.01 9.69
C THR A 59 -18.33 1.09 8.69
N GLY A 60 -18.40 0.73 7.41
CA GLY A 60 -18.95 1.54 6.34
C GLY A 60 -20.46 1.67 6.41
N THR A 61 -20.98 2.47 5.49
CA THR A 61 -22.41 2.78 5.39
C THR A 61 -23.06 2.20 4.12
N THR A 62 -22.29 1.48 3.31
CA THR A 62 -22.69 0.85 2.04
C THR A 62 -22.55 -0.66 2.14
#